data_AF-A0A2V9ZLN1-F1
#
_entry.id   AF-A0A2V9ZLN1-F1
#
_cell.length_a   1.000
_cell.length_b   1.000
_cell.length_c   1.000
_cell.angle_alpha   90.00
_cell.angle_beta   90.00
_cell.angle_gamma   90.00
#
_symmetry.space_group_name_H-M   'P 1'
#
loop_
_entity.id
_entity.type
_entity.pdbx_description
1 polymer ?
#
loop_
_entity_poly.entity_id
_entity_poly.type
_entity_poly.pdbx_seq_one_letter_code
_entity_poly.pdbx_strand_id
1 'polypeptide(L)'
;MKKTVVQGPFIALFVLASSFSWASKKPEPPKSSGSQQMVDSGTFGIYKAGRRLATESFHVEQSPDASVTTSEIKLEDGSSHQMSELQLSPLGELRKYAWHEEKPGQAQTTITPGDEILMEHIVDGD
;
A
#
# COMPACT_ATOMS: atom_id res chain seq x y z
N MET A 1 -70.23 5.74 -29.71
CA MET A 1 -71.38 5.21 -28.94
C MET A 1 -71.07 5.33 -27.46
N LYS A 2 -72.09 5.71 -26.67
CA LYS A 2 -72.04 6.08 -25.26
C LYS A 2 -71.56 4.91 -24.37
N LYS A 3 -70.82 5.21 -23.29
CA LYS A 3 -71.25 4.97 -21.90
C LYS A 3 -70.24 5.52 -20.89
N THR A 4 -70.69 6.57 -20.22
CA THR A 4 -70.25 7.05 -18.92
C THR A 4 -70.62 6.02 -17.83
N VAL A 5 -69.73 5.72 -16.90
CA VAL A 5 -70.09 5.34 -15.51
C VAL A 5 -69.03 5.93 -14.57
N VAL A 6 -69.53 6.66 -13.57
CA VAL A 6 -68.83 7.35 -12.49
C VAL A 6 -68.88 6.46 -11.24
N GLN A 7 -67.78 6.35 -10.49
CA GLN A 7 -67.78 5.97 -9.07
C GLN A 7 -66.61 6.68 -8.36
N GLY A 8 -66.92 7.56 -7.40
CA GLY A 8 -65.95 8.15 -6.47
C GLY A 8 -65.81 7.31 -5.19
N PRO A 9 -65.36 7.89 -4.07
CA PRO A 9 -64.00 8.37 -3.83
C PRO A 9 -63.33 7.61 -2.68
N PHE A 10 -62.02 7.35 -2.76
CA PHE A 10 -61.22 6.94 -1.60
C PHE A 10 -60.25 8.06 -1.24
N ILE A 11 -60.49 8.64 -0.07
CA ILE A 11 -59.65 9.62 0.61
C ILE A 11 -58.42 8.88 1.14
N ALA A 12 -57.22 9.30 0.73
CA ALA A 12 -55.97 8.88 1.35
C ALA A 12 -55.23 10.12 1.89
N LEU A 13 -55.14 10.14 3.21
CA LEU A 13 -54.52 11.14 4.07
C LEU A 13 -53.00 11.12 3.87
N PHE A 14 -52.41 12.17 3.29
CA PHE A 14 -50.95 12.34 3.21
C PHE A 14 -50.45 13.03 4.49
N VAL A 15 -49.85 12.26 5.40
CA VAL A 15 -49.12 12.77 6.56
C VAL A 15 -47.72 13.20 6.12
N LEU A 16 -47.42 14.49 6.22
CA LEU A 16 -46.07 15.05 6.10
C LEU A 16 -45.20 14.55 7.26
N ALA A 17 -44.18 13.75 6.97
CA ALA A 17 -43.10 13.45 7.90
C ALA A 17 -41.88 14.30 7.51
N SER A 18 -41.58 15.33 8.30
CA SER A 18 -40.40 16.18 8.20
C SER A 18 -39.19 15.44 8.79
N SER A 19 -38.28 14.99 7.92
CA SER A 19 -37.02 14.36 8.33
C SER A 19 -36.02 15.42 8.80
N PHE A 20 -35.86 15.55 10.13
CA PHE A 20 -34.69 16.20 10.74
C PHE A 20 -33.44 15.40 10.37
N SER A 21 -32.60 15.94 9.49
CA SER A 21 -31.27 15.37 9.21
C SER A 21 -30.28 15.90 10.24
N TRP A 22 -30.01 15.09 11.26
CA TRP A 22 -28.95 15.33 12.23
C TRP A 22 -27.60 15.05 11.57
N ALA A 23 -26.88 16.12 11.19
CA ALA A 23 -25.52 16.01 10.66
C ALA A 23 -24.58 15.51 11.77
N SER A 24 -24.37 14.20 11.83
CA SER A 24 -23.33 13.60 12.68
C SER A 24 -21.97 13.92 12.08
N LYS A 25 -21.25 14.85 12.72
CA LYS A 25 -19.84 15.12 12.43
C LYS A 25 -19.07 13.83 12.72
N LYS A 26 -18.63 13.13 11.66
CA LYS A 26 -17.77 11.94 11.81
C LYS A 26 -16.51 12.38 12.57
N PRO A 27 -16.08 11.64 13.62
CA PRO A 27 -14.81 11.92 14.27
C PRO A 27 -13.69 11.73 13.25
N GLU A 28 -12.91 12.77 13.00
CA GLU A 28 -11.64 12.62 12.29
C GLU A 28 -10.71 11.75 13.16
N PRO A 29 -10.03 10.75 12.58
CA PRO A 29 -9.04 9.98 13.31
C PRO A 29 -7.93 10.93 13.82
N PRO A 30 -7.38 10.67 15.02
CA PRO A 30 -6.34 11.51 15.59
C PRO A 30 -5.14 11.56 14.63
N LYS A 31 -4.73 12.78 14.25
CA LYS A 31 -3.46 13.01 13.53
C LYS A 31 -2.33 12.46 14.41
N SER A 32 -1.72 11.36 13.98
CA SER A 32 -0.54 10.83 14.65
C SER A 32 0.58 11.87 14.57
N SER A 33 1.14 12.22 15.73
CA SER A 33 2.39 12.96 15.80
C SER A 33 3.49 12.07 15.20
N GLY A 34 3.91 12.37 13.96
CA GLY A 34 4.94 11.63 13.22
C GLY A 34 4.40 10.63 12.19
N SER A 35 3.46 11.03 11.34
CA SER A 35 2.99 10.16 10.26
C SER A 35 4.09 9.94 9.21
N GLN A 36 4.47 8.69 8.96
CA GLN A 36 5.20 8.31 7.75
C GLN A 36 4.40 8.78 6.54
N GLN A 37 5.02 9.61 5.70
CA GLN A 37 4.46 10.12 4.47
C GLN A 37 5.07 9.37 3.30
N MET A 38 4.22 8.74 2.47
CA MET A 38 4.68 8.22 1.19
C MET A 38 5.07 9.38 0.29
N VAL A 39 6.33 9.40 -0.15
CA VAL A 39 6.91 10.46 -0.99
C VAL A 39 7.13 10.02 -2.42
N ASP A 40 7.23 8.72 -2.66
CA ASP A 40 7.33 8.13 -4.00
C ASP A 40 6.81 6.70 -3.99
N SER A 41 6.32 6.24 -5.14
CA SER A 41 5.98 4.84 -5.39
C SER A 41 5.83 4.59 -6.89
N GLY A 42 6.08 3.36 -7.30
CA GLY A 42 5.96 3.01 -8.70
C GLY A 42 6.15 1.54 -8.98
N THR A 43 5.96 1.21 -10.26
CA THR A 43 6.15 -0.13 -10.79
C THR A 43 6.83 -0.02 -12.14
N PHE A 44 7.84 -0.86 -12.39
CA PHE A 44 8.47 -0.97 -13.70
C PHE A 44 8.65 -2.43 -14.12
N GLY A 45 8.63 -2.65 -15.43
CA GLY A 45 8.92 -3.95 -16.02
C GLY A 45 10.42 -4.12 -16.27
N ILE A 46 10.94 -5.29 -15.94
CA ILE A 46 12.31 -5.70 -16.24
C ILE A 46 12.27 -6.52 -17.52
N TYR A 47 13.01 -6.10 -18.55
CA TYR A 47 12.98 -6.72 -19.89
C TYR A 47 14.36 -7.24 -20.29
N LYS A 48 14.38 -8.36 -21.00
CA LYS A 48 15.58 -8.90 -21.67
C LYS A 48 15.23 -9.26 -23.11
N ALA A 49 15.95 -8.67 -24.06
CA ALA A 49 15.71 -8.84 -25.50
C ALA A 49 14.24 -8.60 -25.91
N GLY A 50 13.61 -7.55 -25.36
CA GLY A 50 12.22 -7.18 -25.65
C GLY A 50 11.16 -8.02 -24.94
N ARG A 51 11.53 -9.09 -24.22
CA ARG A 51 10.61 -9.90 -23.41
C ARG A 51 10.63 -9.44 -21.95
N ARG A 52 9.46 -9.21 -21.34
CA ARG A 52 9.35 -8.95 -19.91
C ARG A 52 9.73 -10.21 -19.12
N LEU A 53 10.61 -10.06 -18.14
CA LEU A 53 11.07 -11.13 -17.26
C LEU A 53 10.49 -10.99 -15.85
N ALA A 54 10.35 -9.76 -15.38
CA ALA A 54 9.86 -9.48 -14.04
C ALA A 54 9.18 -8.12 -13.96
N THR A 55 8.57 -7.89 -12.81
CA THR A 55 7.99 -6.64 -12.39
C THR A 55 8.58 -6.28 -11.05
N GLU A 56 9.09 -5.05 -10.93
CA GLU A 56 9.50 -4.48 -9.66
C GLU A 56 8.49 -3.42 -9.24
N SER A 57 8.03 -3.48 -7.99
CA SER A 57 7.18 -2.46 -7.36
C SER A 57 7.89 -1.90 -6.13
N PHE A 58 7.93 -0.58 -5.98
CA PHE A 58 8.60 0.07 -4.87
C PHE A 58 7.74 1.12 -4.20
N HIS A 59 8.00 1.36 -2.91
CA HIS A 59 7.40 2.42 -2.11
C HIS A 59 8.48 3.13 -1.30
N VAL A 60 8.42 4.45 -1.25
CA VAL A 60 9.33 5.29 -0.44
C VAL A 60 8.48 6.08 0.54
N GLU A 61 8.74 5.85 1.82
CA GLU A 61 8.13 6.55 2.93
C GLU A 61 9.17 7.36 3.69
N GLN A 62 8.77 8.54 4.17
CA GLN A 62 9.61 9.40 4.97
C GLN A 62 8.89 9.80 6.26
N SER A 63 9.66 9.82 7.33
CA SER A 63 9.30 10.37 8.62
C SER A 63 10.40 11.36 9.04
N PRO A 64 10.18 12.17 10.09
CA PRO A 64 11.25 13.02 10.63
C PRO A 64 12.50 12.23 11.04
N ASP A 65 12.35 10.95 11.37
CA ASP A 65 13.41 10.12 11.94
C ASP A 65 14.06 9.16 10.93
N ALA A 66 13.44 8.91 9.77
CA ALA A 66 13.94 7.93 8.80
C ALA A 66 13.30 8.07 7.42
N SER A 67 14.02 7.61 6.39
CA SER A 67 13.44 7.23 5.09
C SER A 67 13.48 5.72 4.94
N VAL A 68 12.34 5.12 4.59
CA VAL A 68 12.18 3.68 4.35
C VAL A 68 11.79 3.47 2.90
N THR A 69 12.56 2.67 2.19
CA THR A 69 12.25 2.24 0.81
C THR A 69 12.03 0.74 0.81
N THR A 70 10.88 0.28 0.35
CA THR A 70 10.59 -1.14 0.12
C THR A 70 10.53 -1.41 -1.37
N SER A 71 11.01 -2.57 -1.79
CA SER A 71 10.91 -3.04 -3.18
C SER A 71 10.53 -4.52 -3.21
N GLU A 72 9.70 -4.89 -4.17
CA GLU A 72 9.21 -6.24 -4.43
C GLU A 72 9.44 -6.59 -5.90
N ILE A 73 10.18 -7.67 -6.18
CA ILE A 73 10.45 -8.17 -7.53
C ILE A 73 9.76 -9.52 -7.72
N LYS A 74 8.86 -9.58 -8.71
CA LYS A 74 8.15 -10.80 -9.13
C LYS A 74 8.52 -11.16 -10.55
N LEU A 75 9.03 -12.37 -10.76
CA LEU A 75 9.20 -12.89 -12.12
C LEU A 75 7.83 -13.18 -12.75
N GLU A 76 7.72 -12.96 -14.06
CA GLU A 76 6.45 -13.13 -14.80
C GLU A 76 5.97 -14.58 -14.80
N ASP A 77 6.90 -15.55 -14.72
CA ASP A 77 6.58 -16.97 -14.62
C ASP A 77 6.30 -17.43 -13.17
N GLY A 78 6.39 -16.53 -12.19
CA GLY A 78 6.16 -16.81 -10.77
C GLY A 78 7.23 -17.68 -10.11
N SER A 79 8.34 -17.96 -10.80
CA SER A 79 9.41 -18.84 -10.30
C SER A 79 10.21 -18.23 -9.16
N SER A 80 10.27 -16.90 -9.10
CA SER A 80 10.98 -16.16 -8.07
C SER A 80 10.18 -14.96 -7.60
N HIS A 81 10.20 -14.75 -6.29
CA HIS A 81 9.62 -13.60 -5.61
C HIS A 81 10.61 -13.12 -4.57
N GLN A 82 11.01 -11.86 -4.64
CA GLN A 82 12.02 -11.27 -3.77
C GLN A 82 11.52 -9.94 -3.24
N MET A 83 11.97 -9.59 -2.03
CA MET A 83 11.64 -8.33 -1.39
C MET A 83 12.90 -7.73 -0.78
N SER A 84 12.94 -6.40 -0.72
CA SER A 84 13.97 -5.67 0.00
C SER A 84 13.42 -4.46 0.73
N GLU A 85 14.14 -4.05 1.76
CA GLU A 85 13.87 -2.87 2.57
C GLU A 85 15.19 -2.15 2.84
N LEU A 86 15.23 -0.85 2.53
CA LEU A 86 16.32 0.05 2.85
C LEU A 86 15.83 1.10 3.84
N GLN A 87 16.51 1.24 4.96
CA GLN A 87 16.28 2.29 5.95
C GLN A 87 17.47 3.23 6.03
N LEU A 88 17.20 4.52 5.87
CA LEU A 88 18.19 5.60 5.99
C LEU A 88 17.83 6.54 7.13
N SER A 89 18.85 7.13 7.78
CA SER A 89 18.69 8.28 8.66
C SER A 89 18.27 9.53 7.87
N PRO A 90 17.79 10.59 8.52
CA PRO A 90 17.48 11.86 7.85
C PRO A 90 18.70 12.50 7.16
N LEU A 91 19.91 12.11 7.55
CA LEU A 91 21.17 12.55 6.95
C LEU A 91 21.63 11.67 5.79
N GLY A 92 20.87 10.62 5.46
CA GLY A 92 21.18 9.67 4.39
C GLY A 92 22.13 8.54 4.81
N GLU A 93 22.38 8.35 6.10
CA GLU A 93 23.23 7.25 6.60
C GLU A 93 22.43 5.95 6.60
N LEU A 94 23.07 4.84 6.22
CA LEU A 94 22.44 3.52 6.29
C LEU A 94 22.12 3.16 7.74
N ARG A 95 20.88 2.75 8.01
CA ARG A 95 20.48 2.13 9.28
C ARG A 95 20.30 0.62 9.14
N LYS A 96 19.71 0.20 8.03
CA LYS A 96 19.49 -1.20 7.72
C LYS A 96 19.27 -1.35 6.23
N TYR A 97 19.80 -2.40 5.63
CA TYR A 97 19.29 -2.96 4.40
C TYR A 97 18.92 -4.41 4.67
N ALA A 98 17.78 -4.86 4.19
CA ALA A 98 17.39 -6.27 4.21
C ALA A 98 16.92 -6.67 2.82
N TRP A 99 17.33 -7.84 2.37
CA TRP A 99 16.80 -8.50 1.20
C TRP A 99 16.44 -9.93 1.60
N HIS A 100 15.34 -10.42 1.05
CA HIS A 100 14.99 -11.83 1.14
C HIS A 100 14.35 -12.29 -0.16
N GLU A 101 14.65 -13.53 -0.49
CA GLU A 101 13.92 -14.31 -1.47
C GLU A 101 12.76 -14.99 -0.73
N GLU A 102 11.53 -14.95 -1.24
CA GLU A 102 10.44 -15.78 -0.72
C GLU A 102 10.42 -17.15 -1.42
N LYS A 103 10.83 -17.18 -2.70
CA LYS A 103 10.94 -18.39 -3.53
C LYS A 103 12.07 -18.22 -4.55
N PRO A 104 12.82 -19.29 -4.89
CA PRO A 104 12.62 -20.67 -4.43
C PRO A 104 13.31 -21.03 -3.10
N GLY A 105 14.48 -20.45 -2.80
CA GLY A 105 15.37 -20.93 -1.74
C GLY A 105 15.19 -20.27 -0.38
N GLN A 106 14.47 -19.15 -0.30
CA GLN A 106 14.27 -18.41 0.97
C GLN A 106 15.54 -17.77 1.56
N ALA A 107 16.56 -17.53 0.72
CA ALA A 107 17.80 -16.86 1.13
C ALA A 107 17.53 -15.43 1.63
N GLN A 108 18.34 -14.96 2.57
CA GLN A 108 18.21 -13.62 3.16
C GLN A 108 19.58 -12.98 3.33
N THR A 109 19.65 -11.66 3.18
CA THR A 109 20.81 -10.87 3.61
C THR A 109 20.34 -9.64 4.38
N THR A 110 21.06 -9.28 5.43
CA THR A 110 20.86 -8.03 6.17
C THR A 110 22.18 -7.31 6.34
N ILE A 111 22.20 -6.02 6.03
CA ILE A 111 23.34 -5.14 6.24
C ILE A 111 23.00 -4.11 7.31
N THR A 112 23.85 -3.99 8.33
CA THR A 112 23.73 -2.99 9.40
C THR A 112 25.04 -2.25 9.63
N PRO A 113 25.02 -1.01 10.15
CA PRO A 113 26.23 -0.34 10.61
C PRO A 113 26.95 -1.12 11.71
N GLY A 114 28.26 -1.31 11.56
CA GLY A 114 29.19 -1.67 12.65
C GLY A 114 30.01 -0.45 13.08
N ASP A 115 31.04 -0.67 13.92
CA ASP A 115 31.84 0.41 14.50
C ASP A 115 32.62 1.23 13.45
N GLU A 116 33.21 0.54 12.46
CA GLU A 116 34.02 1.18 11.40
C GLU A 116 33.60 0.78 9.98
N ILE A 117 32.87 -0.33 9.85
CA ILE A 117 32.46 -0.92 8.56
C ILE A 117 31.01 -1.41 8.66
N LEU A 118 30.40 -1.63 7.50
CA LEU A 118 29.10 -2.30 7.42
C LEU A 118 29.27 -3.80 7.71
N MET A 119 28.31 -4.37 8.43
CA MET A 119 28.24 -5.79 8.73
C MET A 119 27.13 -6.43 7.91
N GLU A 120 27.50 -7.43 7.11
CA GLU A 120 26.55 -8.24 6.35
C GLU A 120 26.31 -9.58 7.08
N HIS A 121 25.04 -9.94 7.21
CA HIS A 121 24.57 -11.21 7.74
C HIS A 121 23.79 -11.93 6.66
N ILE A 122 24.29 -13.09 6.22
CA ILE A 122 23.68 -13.91 5.18
C ILE A 122 23.06 -15.15 5.84
N VAL A 123 21.83 -15.46 5.46
CA VAL A 123 21.17 -16.74 5.72
C VAL A 123 20.97 -17.40 4.38
N ASP A 124 21.67 -18.50 4.14
CA ASP A 124 21.52 -19.28 2.93
C ASP A 124 20.12 -19.89 2.85
N GLY A 125 19.63 -20.03 1.63
CA GLY A 125 18.39 -20.72 1.33
C GLY A 125 18.54 -22.25 1.23
N ASP A 126 17.41 -22.94 1.20
CA ASP A 126 17.30 -24.40 1.03
C ASP A 126 17.57 -24.87 -0.42
#